data_AF-A0A2D4EWZ7-F1
#
_entry.id   AF-A0A2D4EWZ7-F1
#
_cell.length_a   1.000
_cell.length_b   1.000
_cell.length_c   1.000
_cell.angle_alpha   90.00
_cell.angle_beta   90.00
_cell.angle_gamma   90.00
#
_symmetry.space_group_name_H-M   'P 1'
#
loop_
_entity.id
_entity.type
_entity.pdbx_description
1 polymer ?
#
loop_
_entity_poly.entity_id
_entity_poly.type
_entity_poly.pdbx_seq_one_letter_code
_entity_poly.pdbx_strand_id
1 'polypeptide(L)'
;DLLNSGPGKLPQTSLDAGIPFPPVFSGSSTGAKSKASLPNFLDHIIASVVENKKMSDAAKRASSVADTPKEVKEMVMGLNVLDPHTSHSWLCDGRLLCLHDPSNKNNWKIFRECWKQGQPVLVSGVHKKLKPELWKPDAFSQEFGDQDVDLVNCRNCAIISDVKVRDFWDGFEIISKRLRADDGQPMVLKLK
;
A
#
# COMPACT_ATOMS: atom_id res chain seq x y z
N ASP A 1 -45.20 23.43 -0.56
CA ASP A 1 -44.32 24.59 -0.85
C ASP A 1 -42.99 24.42 -0.15
N LEU A 2 -41.81 24.47 -0.76
CA LEU A 2 -41.36 24.74 -2.12
C LEU A 2 -39.99 24.06 -2.26
N LEU A 3 -39.74 23.53 -3.46
CA LEU A 3 -38.54 22.80 -3.87
C LEU A 3 -37.37 23.74 -4.22
N ASN A 4 -36.16 23.17 -4.17
CA ASN A 4 -34.98 23.46 -5.01
C ASN A 4 -34.13 24.72 -4.76
N SER A 5 -32.86 24.49 -4.41
CA SER A 5 -31.65 25.23 -4.83
C SER A 5 -30.45 24.38 -4.38
N GLY A 6 -29.73 23.62 -5.22
CA GLY A 6 -28.92 24.04 -6.36
C GLY A 6 -27.44 24.16 -5.93
N PRO A 7 -26.49 23.31 -6.39
CA PRO A 7 -25.10 23.36 -5.94
C PRO A 7 -24.34 24.53 -6.58
N GLY A 8 -23.68 25.33 -5.75
CA GLY A 8 -22.91 26.51 -6.13
C GLY A 8 -21.74 26.18 -7.06
N LYS A 9 -21.66 26.94 -8.16
CA LYS A 9 -20.66 26.86 -9.23
C LYS A 9 -19.46 27.76 -8.87
N LEU A 10 -18.24 27.21 -8.91
CA LEU A 10 -16.99 27.97 -8.79
C LEU A 10 -16.71 28.75 -10.10
N PRO A 11 -16.14 29.97 -10.03
CA PRO A 11 -15.85 30.78 -11.20
C PRO A 11 -14.68 30.21 -12.03
N GLN A 12 -14.86 30.20 -13.36
CA GLN A 12 -13.79 29.93 -14.33
C GLN A 12 -12.94 31.18 -14.56
N THR A 13 -11.62 31.05 -14.47
CA THR A 13 -10.67 31.95 -15.13
C THR A 13 -9.44 31.19 -15.67
N SER A 14 -9.13 31.51 -16.93
CA SER A 14 -7.87 31.44 -17.69
C SER A 14 -7.12 30.10 -17.87
N LEU A 15 -7.19 29.61 -19.11
CA LEU A 15 -6.17 28.78 -19.77
C LEU A 15 -4.85 29.58 -19.90
N ASP A 16 -3.73 29.03 -19.44
CA ASP A 16 -2.55 28.74 -20.27
C ASP A 16 -1.50 27.89 -19.51
N ALA A 17 -0.84 26.98 -20.24
CA ALA A 17 0.33 26.17 -19.88
C ALA A 17 0.21 25.07 -18.79
N GLY A 18 -0.57 24.02 -19.08
CA GLY A 18 -0.44 22.70 -18.46
C GLY A 18 -0.40 21.61 -19.53
N ILE A 19 0.69 20.83 -19.58
CA ILE A 19 0.86 19.69 -20.50
C ILE A 19 -0.26 18.66 -20.24
N PRO A 20 -1.08 18.26 -21.24
CA PRO A 20 -2.14 17.30 -21.00
C PRO A 20 -1.59 15.86 -20.98
N PHE A 21 -2.05 15.06 -20.02
CA PHE A 21 -1.85 13.61 -20.02
C PHE A 21 -2.63 12.98 -21.19
N PRO A 22 -2.06 11.98 -21.89
CA PRO A 22 -2.75 11.35 -23.02
C PRO A 22 -3.91 10.46 -22.52
N PRO A 23 -5.03 10.42 -23.25
CA PRO A 23 -6.20 9.64 -22.85
C PRO A 23 -5.93 8.13 -23.00
N VAL A 24 -6.09 7.40 -21.89
CA VAL A 24 -6.13 5.94 -21.84
C VAL A 24 -7.58 5.56 -22.10
N PHE A 25 -7.93 5.22 -23.34
CA PHE A 25 -9.02 4.34 -23.80
C PHE A 25 -9.35 4.67 -25.26
N SER A 26 -9.07 3.73 -26.16
CA SER A 26 -9.41 3.84 -27.59
C SER A 26 -10.89 3.49 -27.81
N GLY A 27 -11.69 4.49 -28.19
CA GLY A 27 -13.01 4.30 -28.78
C GLY A 27 -12.92 4.35 -30.30
N SER A 28 -13.37 3.29 -30.97
CA SER A 28 -13.42 3.18 -32.43
C SER A 28 -14.54 4.03 -33.03
N SER A 29 -14.24 4.91 -34.00
CA SER A 29 -15.01 5.04 -35.26
C SER A 29 -14.48 6.15 -36.20
N THR A 30 -14.36 5.75 -37.47
CA THR A 30 -14.53 6.51 -38.72
C THR A 30 -13.66 7.75 -39.02
N GLY A 31 -12.58 7.52 -39.78
CA GLY A 31 -12.38 8.13 -41.10
C GLY A 31 -11.88 9.57 -41.20
N ALA A 32 -10.57 9.75 -41.44
CA ALA A 32 -10.02 10.66 -42.45
C ALA A 32 -8.50 10.45 -42.59
N LYS A 33 -7.99 10.54 -43.82
CA LYS A 33 -6.59 10.32 -44.17
C LYS A 33 -5.70 11.45 -43.64
N SER A 34 -4.63 11.11 -42.93
CA SER A 34 -3.42 11.93 -42.85
C SER A 34 -2.20 11.03 -42.74
N LYS A 35 -1.44 10.95 -43.84
CA LYS A 35 -0.07 10.43 -43.84
C LYS A 35 0.78 11.34 -42.94
N ALA A 36 1.13 10.86 -41.76
CA ALA A 36 2.25 11.36 -40.99
C ALA A 36 3.09 10.15 -40.60
N SER A 37 4.05 9.85 -41.48
CA SER A 37 5.15 8.94 -41.15
C SER A 37 5.82 9.48 -39.89
N LEU A 38 5.69 8.77 -38.77
CA LEU A 38 6.55 8.98 -37.61
C LEU A 38 8.00 8.88 -38.11
N PRO A 39 8.80 9.96 -38.12
CA PRO A 39 10.13 9.90 -38.72
C PRO A 39 11.07 9.25 -37.71
N ASN A 40 11.57 8.05 -38.03
CA ASN A 40 12.84 7.38 -37.66
C ASN A 40 13.41 7.46 -36.22
N PHE A 41 12.78 8.18 -35.29
CA PHE A 41 13.32 8.44 -33.96
C PHE A 41 13.27 7.18 -33.08
N LEU A 42 12.21 6.38 -33.22
CA LEU A 42 12.11 5.11 -32.52
C LEU A 42 13.17 4.12 -33.00
N ASP A 43 13.50 4.11 -34.29
CA ASP A 43 14.56 3.26 -34.82
C ASP A 43 15.95 3.68 -34.30
N HIS A 44 16.20 4.99 -34.14
CA HIS A 44 17.42 5.48 -33.51
C HIS A 44 17.49 5.14 -32.02
N ILE A 45 16.35 5.17 -31.29
CA ILE A 45 16.30 4.70 -29.90
C ILE A 45 16.56 3.19 -29.81
N ILE A 46 15.92 2.39 -30.68
CA ILE A 46 16.08 0.93 -30.72
C ILE A 46 17.54 0.58 -31.08
N ALA A 47 18.13 1.25 -32.08
CA ALA A 47 19.54 1.06 -32.44
C ALA A 47 20.48 1.44 -31.29
N SER A 48 20.22 2.56 -30.60
CA SER A 48 21.03 3.03 -29.47
C SER A 48 21.01 2.06 -28.28
N VAL A 49 19.86 1.43 -28.00
CA VAL A 49 19.73 0.42 -26.93
C VAL A 49 20.37 -0.91 -27.32
N VAL A 50 20.38 -1.27 -28.60
CA VAL A 50 21.01 -2.50 -29.11
C VAL A 50 22.55 -2.38 -29.18
N GLU A 51 23.08 -1.19 -29.49
CA GLU A 51 24.53 -0.95 -29.57
C GLU A 51 25.20 -0.80 -28.19
N ASN A 52 24.52 -0.25 -27.18
CA ASN A 52 25.04 -0.19 -25.80
C ASN A 52 25.09 -1.55 -25.07
N LYS A 53 24.68 -2.65 -25.73
CA LYS A 53 24.82 -4.03 -25.22
C LYS A 53 25.88 -4.85 -25.99
N LYS A 54 26.75 -4.21 -26.79
CA LYS A 54 27.82 -4.90 -27.53
C LYS A 54 29.18 -4.21 -27.43
N MET A 55 29.60 -3.84 -26.22
CA MET A 55 31.02 -3.57 -25.98
C MET A 55 31.43 -3.88 -24.54
N SER A 56 31.38 -5.17 -24.18
CA SER A 56 32.16 -5.70 -23.06
C SER A 56 32.30 -7.21 -23.17
N ASP A 57 32.76 -7.73 -24.31
CA ASP A 57 33.16 -9.14 -24.39
C ASP A 57 34.22 -9.32 -25.48
N ALA A 58 35.47 -9.05 -25.12
CA ALA A 58 36.63 -9.55 -25.83
C ALA A 58 37.90 -9.40 -24.97
N ALA A 59 38.11 -10.31 -24.00
CA ALA A 59 39.45 -10.74 -23.62
C ALA A 59 39.44 -11.98 -22.69
N LYS A 60 40.02 -13.07 -23.24
CA LYS A 60 40.66 -14.25 -22.59
C LYS A 60 39.81 -15.51 -22.34
N ARG A 61 40.02 -16.47 -23.25
CA ARG A 61 39.80 -17.92 -23.11
C ARG A 61 40.72 -18.53 -22.04
N ALA A 62 40.23 -19.50 -21.26
CA ALA A 62 40.78 -20.87 -21.17
C ALA A 62 39.96 -21.80 -20.23
N SER A 63 39.47 -22.92 -20.80
CA SER A 63 39.25 -24.27 -20.24
C SER A 63 38.77 -24.48 -18.79
N SER A 64 37.60 -25.10 -18.61
CA SER A 64 37.44 -26.57 -18.51
C SER A 64 36.05 -26.93 -17.98
N VAL A 65 35.53 -28.03 -18.49
CA VAL A 65 34.22 -28.63 -18.20
C VAL A 65 34.30 -29.40 -16.88
N ALA A 66 33.38 -29.12 -15.96
CA ALA A 66 33.02 -30.05 -14.89
C ALA A 66 31.55 -29.84 -14.52
N ASP A 67 30.72 -30.82 -14.91
CA ASP A 67 29.33 -30.98 -14.46
C ASP A 67 29.30 -31.22 -12.95
N THR A 68 28.61 -30.35 -12.22
CA THR A 68 28.08 -30.64 -10.88
C THR A 68 26.61 -30.20 -10.83
N PRO A 69 25.76 -30.96 -10.11
CA PRO A 69 24.31 -30.83 -10.22
C PRO A 69 23.86 -29.49 -9.65
N LYS A 70 22.94 -28.87 -10.37
CA LYS A 70 22.22 -27.64 -10.01
C LYS A 70 21.78 -27.69 -8.55
N GLU A 71 22.51 -26.98 -7.70
CA GLU A 71 21.98 -26.46 -6.45
C GLU A 71 20.69 -25.74 -6.81
N VAL A 72 19.58 -26.22 -6.24
CA VAL A 72 18.38 -25.42 -6.09
C VAL A 72 18.82 -24.26 -5.22
N LYS A 73 19.24 -23.17 -5.88
CA LYS A 73 19.54 -21.90 -5.26
C LYS A 73 18.30 -21.52 -4.48
N GLU A 74 18.38 -21.77 -3.18
CA GLU A 74 17.46 -21.31 -2.17
C GLU A 74 17.07 -19.88 -2.58
N MET A 75 15.81 -19.67 -2.93
CA MET A 75 15.21 -18.33 -2.99
C MET A 75 15.07 -17.78 -1.56
N VAL A 76 16.07 -17.99 -0.70
CA VAL A 76 16.31 -17.12 0.44
C VAL A 76 16.95 -15.89 -0.18
N MET A 77 16.18 -14.81 -0.22
CA MET A 77 16.64 -13.58 -0.81
C MET A 77 18.02 -13.22 -0.29
N GLY A 78 19.00 -13.26 -1.18
CA GLY A 78 20.33 -12.68 -1.02
C GLY A 78 20.28 -11.16 -0.94
N LEU A 79 19.31 -10.59 -0.23
CA LEU A 79 19.36 -9.24 0.29
C LEU A 79 20.20 -9.29 1.58
N ASN A 80 21.51 -9.42 1.42
CA ASN A 80 22.43 -8.74 2.33
C ASN A 80 22.30 -7.21 2.12
N VAL A 81 21.08 -6.67 2.11
CA VAL A 81 20.85 -5.23 2.26
C VAL A 81 20.88 -4.99 3.77
N LEU A 82 22.03 -5.29 4.35
CA LEU A 82 22.41 -4.67 5.61
C LEU A 82 22.71 -3.23 5.21
N ASP A 83 21.72 -2.34 5.32
CA ASP A 83 22.03 -0.91 5.39
C ASP A 83 22.57 -0.65 6.80
N PRO A 84 23.90 -0.44 6.98
CA PRO A 84 24.49 -0.30 8.30
C PRO A 84 23.96 0.92 9.06
N HIS A 85 23.30 1.85 8.35
CA HIS A 85 22.76 3.08 8.90
C HIS A 85 21.26 2.98 9.24
N THR A 86 20.65 1.79 9.09
CA THR A 86 19.23 1.56 9.35
C THR A 86 19.06 0.40 10.32
N SER A 87 18.46 0.64 11.49
CA SER A 87 18.13 -0.41 12.45
C SER A 87 16.94 -1.24 11.95
N HIS A 88 17.19 -2.51 11.62
CA HIS A 88 16.19 -3.41 11.05
C HIS A 88 16.48 -4.88 11.40
N SER A 89 15.48 -5.72 11.21
CA SER A 89 15.59 -7.18 11.26
C SER A 89 14.69 -7.82 10.20
N TRP A 90 14.83 -9.13 10.01
CA TRP A 90 13.99 -9.91 9.11
C TRP A 90 13.16 -10.91 9.91
N LEU A 91 11.86 -10.92 9.62
CA LEU A 91 10.87 -11.86 10.18
C LEU A 91 10.42 -12.83 9.09
N CYS A 92 9.58 -13.81 9.47
CA CYS A 92 8.98 -14.79 8.53
C CYS A 92 10.04 -15.52 7.68
N ASP A 93 11.10 -16.01 8.33
CA ASP A 93 12.22 -16.72 7.69
C ASP A 93 12.91 -15.89 6.61
N GLY A 94 13.19 -14.62 6.90
CA GLY A 94 13.89 -13.73 5.96
C GLY A 94 12.99 -13.03 4.93
N ARG A 95 11.66 -13.16 5.03
CA ARG A 95 10.72 -12.66 3.99
C ARG A 95 10.03 -11.35 4.33
N LEU A 96 10.10 -10.90 5.58
CA LEU A 96 9.45 -9.67 6.04
C LEU A 96 10.48 -8.73 6.66
N LEU A 97 10.72 -7.61 6.00
CA LEU A 97 11.53 -6.52 6.56
C LEU A 97 10.79 -5.87 7.75
N CYS A 98 11.48 -5.76 8.88
CA CYS A 98 11.02 -5.04 10.07
C CYS A 98 11.96 -3.87 10.40
N LEU A 99 11.49 -2.63 10.23
CA LEU A 99 12.21 -1.41 10.61
C LEU A 99 11.94 -1.08 12.08
N HIS A 100 12.99 -0.75 12.84
CA HIS A 100 12.89 -0.56 14.29
C HIS A 100 12.78 0.89 14.74
N ASP A 101 13.32 1.84 13.97
CA ASP A 101 13.17 3.27 14.25
C ASP A 101 12.24 3.92 13.22
N PRO A 102 11.01 4.30 13.60
CA PRO A 102 10.06 4.92 12.66
C PRO A 102 10.48 6.32 12.21
N SER A 103 11.45 6.96 12.87
CA SER A 103 11.91 8.32 12.53
C SER A 103 13.24 8.36 11.75
N ASN A 104 13.85 7.20 11.47
CA ASN A 104 15.13 7.17 10.76
C ASN A 104 14.94 7.57 9.28
N LYS A 105 15.60 8.66 8.89
CA LYS A 105 15.58 9.23 7.53
C LYS A 105 16.18 8.29 6.47
N ASN A 106 16.90 7.23 6.85
CA ASN A 106 17.48 6.25 5.93
C ASN A 106 16.55 5.06 5.64
N ASN A 107 15.43 4.89 6.35
CA ASN A 107 14.52 3.75 6.20
C ASN A 107 14.11 3.47 4.75
N TRP A 108 13.94 4.51 3.93
CA TRP A 108 13.53 4.39 2.54
C TRP A 108 14.51 3.57 1.68
N LYS A 109 15.80 3.51 2.04
CA LYS A 109 16.85 2.84 1.26
C LYS A 109 16.65 1.34 1.19
N ILE A 110 16.38 0.68 2.32
CA ILE A 110 16.10 -0.75 2.37
C ILE A 110 14.63 -1.05 2.05
N PHE A 111 13.71 -0.14 2.43
CA PHE A 111 12.29 -0.25 2.12
C PHE A 111 12.03 -0.36 0.62
N ARG A 112 12.67 0.50 -0.20
CA ARG A 112 12.42 0.53 -1.65
C ARG A 112 12.72 -0.80 -2.34
N GLU A 113 13.72 -1.54 -1.85
CA GLU A 113 14.11 -2.83 -2.45
C GLU A 113 13.06 -3.91 -2.18
N CYS A 114 12.46 -3.91 -0.99
CA CYS A 114 11.34 -4.79 -0.65
C CYS A 114 10.06 -4.37 -1.39
N TRP A 115 9.77 -3.06 -1.39
CA TRP A 115 8.55 -2.51 -2.00
C TRP A 115 8.51 -2.71 -3.51
N LYS A 116 9.65 -2.58 -4.20
CA LYS A 116 9.79 -2.88 -5.64
C LYS A 116 9.41 -4.33 -5.97
N GLN A 117 9.58 -5.25 -5.03
CA GLN A 117 9.23 -6.67 -5.17
C GLN A 117 7.80 -6.98 -4.72
N GLY A 118 7.00 -5.96 -4.36
CA GLY A 118 5.65 -6.14 -3.84
C GLY A 118 5.59 -6.77 -2.46
N GLN A 119 6.69 -6.72 -1.70
CA GLN A 119 6.77 -7.34 -0.39
C GLN A 119 6.20 -6.43 0.70
N PRO A 120 5.48 -7.00 1.69
CA PRO A 120 5.07 -6.25 2.85
C PRO A 120 6.29 -5.82 3.67
N VAL A 121 6.17 -4.68 4.35
CA VAL A 121 7.17 -4.15 5.26
C VAL A 121 6.49 -3.75 6.57
N LEU A 122 7.12 -4.07 7.69
CA LEU A 122 6.67 -3.66 9.02
C LEU A 122 7.55 -2.51 9.54
N VAL A 123 6.92 -1.51 10.14
CA VAL A 123 7.62 -0.46 10.91
C VAL A 123 7.12 -0.49 12.34
N SER A 124 8.01 -0.84 13.27
CA SER A 124 7.68 -0.95 14.69
C SER A 124 7.86 0.38 15.42
N GLY A 125 7.31 0.48 16.65
CA GLY A 125 7.57 1.61 17.54
C GLY A 125 6.85 2.92 17.23
N VAL A 126 5.95 2.97 16.24
CA VAL A 126 5.20 4.20 15.88
C VAL A 126 4.43 4.77 17.08
N HIS A 127 3.87 3.91 17.93
CA HIS A 127 3.14 4.32 19.15
C HIS A 127 3.98 5.20 20.10
N LYS A 128 5.32 5.09 20.11
CA LYS A 128 6.21 5.93 20.93
C LYS A 128 6.25 7.39 20.49
N LYS A 129 5.72 7.68 19.29
CA LYS A 129 5.63 9.02 18.70
C LYS A 129 4.22 9.62 18.85
N LEU A 130 3.29 8.88 19.43
CA LEU A 130 1.90 9.30 19.63
C LEU A 130 1.66 9.68 21.09
N LYS A 131 0.63 10.49 21.30
CA LYS A 131 0.08 10.82 22.62
C LYS A 131 -0.83 9.68 23.10
N PRO A 132 -0.42 8.82 24.04
CA PRO A 132 -1.13 7.58 24.37
C PRO A 132 -2.54 7.81 24.90
N GLU A 133 -2.80 8.94 25.56
CA GLU A 133 -4.10 9.32 26.11
C GLU A 133 -5.20 9.46 25.06
N LEU A 134 -4.84 9.82 23.82
CA LEU A 134 -5.80 10.01 22.72
C LEU A 134 -6.27 8.70 22.08
N TRP A 135 -5.62 7.57 22.39
CA TRP A 135 -5.86 6.28 21.75
C TRP A 135 -6.41 5.23 22.71
N LYS A 136 -6.98 5.66 23.84
CA LYS A 136 -7.59 4.78 24.85
C LYS A 136 -9.07 4.52 24.53
N PRO A 137 -9.59 3.30 24.74
CA PRO A 137 -11.01 3.00 24.60
C PRO A 137 -11.92 3.96 25.40
N ASP A 138 -11.54 4.23 26.65
CA ASP A 138 -12.31 5.11 27.54
C ASP A 138 -12.41 6.55 27.00
N ALA A 139 -11.37 7.04 26.34
CA ALA A 139 -11.38 8.37 25.72
C ALA A 139 -12.43 8.44 24.60
N PHE A 140 -12.48 7.42 23.74
CA PHE A 140 -13.48 7.34 22.67
C PHE A 140 -14.90 7.17 23.22
N SER A 141 -15.10 6.34 24.25
CA SER A 141 -16.40 6.18 24.90
C SER A 141 -16.89 7.48 25.53
N GLN A 142 -16.00 8.21 26.20
CA GLN A 142 -16.35 9.46 26.87
C GLN A 142 -16.67 10.60 25.90
N GLU A 143 -15.89 10.76 24.84
CA GLU A 143 -16.02 11.90 23.92
C GLU A 143 -17.11 11.67 22.85
N PHE A 144 -17.27 10.44 22.37
CA PHE A 144 -18.13 10.12 21.23
C PHE A 144 -19.26 9.14 21.55
N GLY A 145 -19.38 8.68 22.80
CA GLY A 145 -20.23 7.56 23.21
C GLY A 145 -21.71 7.61 22.83
N ASP A 146 -22.27 8.81 22.64
CA ASP A 146 -23.69 9.01 22.30
C ASP A 146 -24.00 8.92 20.79
N GLN A 147 -22.98 8.76 19.94
CA GLN A 147 -23.16 8.59 18.50
C GLN A 147 -23.76 7.22 18.16
N ASP A 148 -24.74 7.23 17.26
CA ASP A 148 -25.35 6.01 16.71
C ASP A 148 -24.45 5.43 15.61
N VAL A 149 -24.20 4.13 15.68
CA VAL A 149 -23.29 3.41 14.77
C VAL A 149 -23.85 2.04 14.41
N ASP A 150 -23.38 1.51 13.29
CA ASP A 150 -23.56 0.10 12.94
C ASP A 150 -22.34 -0.71 13.41
N LEU A 151 -22.60 -1.85 14.04
CA LEU A 151 -21.56 -2.82 14.40
C LEU A 151 -21.69 -4.08 13.54
N VAL A 152 -20.57 -4.76 13.31
CA VAL A 152 -20.54 -6.04 12.61
C VAL A 152 -20.17 -7.14 13.61
N ASN A 153 -21.00 -8.18 13.72
CA ASN A 153 -20.62 -9.40 14.41
C ASN A 153 -19.66 -10.21 13.53
N CYS A 154 -18.41 -10.33 13.96
CA CYS A 154 -17.34 -10.99 13.21
C CYS A 154 -17.55 -12.49 13.02
N ARG A 155 -18.45 -13.13 13.79
CA ARG A 155 -18.71 -14.58 13.66
C ARG A 155 -19.62 -14.93 12.50
N ASN A 156 -20.59 -14.07 12.18
CA ASN A 156 -21.63 -14.36 11.19
C ASN A 156 -21.90 -13.19 10.22
N CYS A 157 -21.13 -12.12 10.31
CA CYS A 157 -21.26 -10.91 9.51
C CYS A 157 -22.61 -10.17 9.66
N ALA A 158 -23.38 -10.47 10.70
CA ALA A 158 -24.63 -9.76 10.98
C ALA A 158 -24.34 -8.30 11.34
N ILE A 159 -25.16 -7.39 10.81
CA ILE A 159 -25.12 -5.96 11.12
C ILE A 159 -26.06 -5.71 12.30
N ILE A 160 -25.56 -5.00 13.30
CA ILE A 160 -26.30 -4.54 14.47
C ILE A 160 -26.40 -3.03 14.33
N SER A 161 -27.59 -2.54 14.00
CA SER A 161 -27.81 -1.14 13.66
C SER A 161 -28.34 -0.32 14.82
N ASP A 162 -28.14 0.99 14.72
CA ASP A 162 -28.69 2.01 15.62
C ASP A 162 -28.35 1.77 17.11
N VAL A 163 -27.09 1.36 17.36
CA VAL A 163 -26.55 1.20 18.72
C VAL A 163 -25.63 2.36 19.05
N LYS A 164 -25.50 2.64 20.35
CA LYS A 164 -24.58 3.68 20.82
C LYS A 164 -23.14 3.18 20.74
N VAL A 165 -22.23 4.01 20.25
CA VAL A 165 -20.82 3.62 20.14
C VAL A 165 -20.19 3.31 21.51
N ARG A 166 -20.72 3.87 22.61
CA ARG A 166 -20.31 3.47 23.98
C ARG A 166 -20.52 1.98 24.25
N ASP A 167 -21.54 1.36 23.69
CA ASP A 167 -21.83 -0.06 23.94
C ASP A 167 -20.74 -0.97 23.34
N PHE A 168 -20.07 -0.49 22.29
CA PHE A 168 -18.86 -1.12 21.75
C PHE A 168 -17.65 -0.86 22.64
N TRP A 169 -17.37 0.41 22.97
CA TRP A 169 -16.15 0.78 23.71
C TRP A 169 -16.12 0.28 25.15
N ASP A 170 -17.25 0.33 25.86
CA ASP A 170 -17.35 -0.16 27.24
C ASP A 170 -17.16 -1.68 27.33
N GLY A 171 -17.48 -2.41 26.26
CA GLY A 171 -17.27 -3.85 26.12
C GLY A 171 -15.92 -4.24 25.50
N PHE A 172 -15.08 -3.27 25.12
CA PHE A 172 -13.85 -3.52 24.35
C PHE A 172 -12.91 -4.48 25.11
N GLU A 173 -12.58 -4.14 26.36
CA GLU A 173 -11.73 -4.95 27.24
C GLU A 173 -12.54 -5.74 28.30
N ILE A 174 -13.79 -5.36 28.57
CA ILE A 174 -14.63 -5.96 29.62
C ILE A 174 -15.69 -6.88 29.00
N ILE A 175 -15.42 -8.20 29.00
CA ILE A 175 -16.29 -9.20 28.35
C ILE A 175 -17.73 -9.18 28.89
N SER A 176 -17.92 -8.96 30.19
CA SER A 176 -19.26 -8.94 30.80
C SER A 176 -20.14 -7.78 30.32
N LYS A 177 -19.55 -6.71 29.80
CA LYS A 177 -20.24 -5.54 29.25
C LYS A 177 -20.56 -5.63 27.75
N ARG A 178 -20.11 -6.69 27.06
CA ARG A 178 -20.35 -6.86 25.63
C ARG A 178 -21.82 -7.16 25.34
N LEU A 179 -22.30 -6.66 24.20
CA LEU A 179 -23.56 -7.12 23.61
C LEU A 179 -23.53 -8.64 23.42
N ARG A 180 -24.66 -9.29 23.67
CA ARG A 180 -24.81 -10.76 23.64
C ARG A 180 -25.69 -11.18 22.47
N ALA A 181 -25.35 -12.32 21.89
CA ALA A 181 -26.21 -12.98 20.91
C ALA A 181 -27.39 -13.68 21.60
N ASP A 182 -28.32 -14.21 20.79
CA ASP A 182 -29.54 -14.88 21.25
C ASP A 182 -29.24 -16.12 22.12
N ASP A 183 -28.08 -16.74 21.93
CA ASP A 183 -27.57 -17.85 22.75
C ASP A 183 -26.94 -17.39 24.09
N GLY A 184 -26.99 -16.08 24.37
CA GLY A 184 -26.43 -15.44 25.55
C GLY A 184 -24.92 -15.25 25.50
N GLN A 185 -24.21 -15.65 24.44
CA GLN A 185 -22.75 -15.50 24.35
C GLN A 185 -22.34 -14.08 23.99
N PRO A 186 -21.24 -13.54 24.58
CA PRO A 186 -20.73 -12.23 24.21
C PRO A 186 -20.25 -12.24 22.75
N MET A 187 -20.71 -11.25 21.98
CA MET A 187 -20.35 -11.12 20.57
C MET A 187 -18.90 -10.67 20.38
N VAL A 188 -18.33 -11.00 19.22
CA VAL A 188 -17.07 -10.41 18.74
C VAL A 188 -17.45 -9.36 17.72
N LEU A 189 -17.23 -8.10 18.06
CA LEU A 189 -17.76 -6.97 17.31
C LEU A 189 -16.64 -6.22 16.59
N LYS A 190 -16.98 -5.63 15.45
CA LYS A 190 -16.19 -4.64 14.73
C LYS A 190 -17.02 -3.38 14.58
N LEU A 191 -16.45 -2.26 15.04
CA LEU A 191 -16.89 -0.91 14.68
C LEU A 191 -16.31 -0.56 13.31
N LYS A 192 -17.15 -0.15 12.35
CA LYS A 192 -16.76 0.14 10.97
C LYS A 192 -16.66 1.64 10.71
#